data_AF-A0AAU2DB55-F1
#
_entry.id   AF-A0AAU2DB55-F1
#
_cell.length_a   1.000
_cell.length_b   1.000
_cell.length_c   1.000
_cell.angle_alpha   90.00
_cell.angle_beta   90.00
_cell.angle_gamma   90.00
#
_symmetry.space_group_name_H-M   'P 1'
#
loop_
_entity.id
_entity.type
_entity.pdbx_description
1 polymer ?
#
loop_
_entity_poly.entity_id
_entity_poly.type
_entity_poly.pdbx_seq_one_letter_code
_entity_poly.pdbx_strand_id
1 'polypeptide(L)'
;MREAGLGALADLGFVGLDDDPDDHPAIITGRKATRNHKLTDGEKEANRLLSRERAVGEHGFANLKTWRILTKVRMNTRHATTLLRALLVLANTEIQR
;
A
#
# COMPACT_ATOMS: atom_id res chain seq x y z
N MET A 1 -9.86 -4.36 -4.25
CA MET A 1 -8.68 -3.94 -5.05
C MET A 1 -8.89 -4.38 -6.49
N ARG A 2 -9.00 -5.70 -6.76
CA ARG A 2 -9.29 -6.21 -8.11
C ARG A 2 -10.60 -5.72 -8.74
N GLU A 3 -11.72 -5.95 -8.05
CA GLU A 3 -13.05 -5.49 -8.51
C GLU A 3 -13.16 -3.96 -8.64
N ALA A 4 -12.24 -3.20 -8.04
CA ALA A 4 -12.20 -1.75 -8.14
C ALA A 4 -11.26 -1.25 -9.26
N GLY A 5 -10.62 -2.16 -10.02
CA GLY A 5 -9.64 -1.82 -11.05
C GLY A 5 -8.33 -1.22 -10.51
N LEU A 6 -8.03 -1.41 -9.22
CA LEU A 6 -6.87 -0.83 -8.55
C LEU A 6 -5.76 -1.85 -8.32
N GLY A 7 -4.55 -1.51 -8.77
CA GLY A 7 -3.34 -2.29 -8.51
C GLY A 7 -2.89 -2.20 -7.06
N ALA A 8 -2.03 -3.13 -6.64
CA ALA A 8 -1.54 -3.20 -5.26
C ALA A 8 -0.03 -3.41 -5.19
N LEU A 9 0.64 -2.63 -4.34
CA LEU A 9 2.02 -2.87 -3.92
C LEU A 9 2.01 -3.72 -2.65
N ALA A 10 2.51 -4.95 -2.73
CA ALA A 10 2.39 -5.94 -1.67
C ALA A 10 3.75 -6.38 -1.10
N ASP A 11 3.74 -6.92 0.12
CA ASP A 11 4.96 -7.49 0.72
C ASP A 11 5.33 -8.87 0.14
N LEU A 12 6.49 -9.37 0.54
CA LEU A 12 7.03 -10.66 0.10
C LEU A 12 6.19 -11.88 0.53
N GLY A 13 5.27 -11.72 1.48
CA GLY A 13 4.28 -12.73 1.86
C GLY A 13 3.18 -12.93 0.83
N PHE A 14 3.06 -12.03 -0.16
CA PHE A 14 2.10 -12.11 -1.25
C PHE A 14 2.75 -12.52 -2.60
N VAL A 15 4.03 -12.87 -2.60
CA VAL A 15 4.73 -13.39 -3.79
C VAL A 15 3.95 -14.58 -4.37
N GLY A 16 3.76 -14.58 -5.68
CA GLY A 16 2.96 -15.58 -6.40
C GLY A 16 1.56 -15.08 -6.78
N LEU A 17 1.12 -13.94 -6.22
CA LEU A 17 -0.06 -13.23 -6.70
C LEU A 17 0.24 -12.28 -7.87
N ASP A 18 1.53 -12.12 -8.20
CA ASP A 18 2.08 -11.28 -9.26
C ASP A 18 2.59 -12.07 -10.48
N ASP A 19 2.29 -13.38 -10.54
CA ASP A 19 2.81 -14.30 -11.55
C ASP A 19 2.11 -14.17 -12.92
N ASP A 20 0.96 -13.50 -12.99
CA ASP A 20 0.19 -13.32 -14.23
C ASP A 20 0.22 -11.86 -14.69
N PRO A 21 0.96 -11.54 -15.77
CA PRO A 21 1.09 -10.17 -16.28
C PRO A 21 -0.18 -9.66 -16.99
N ASP A 22 -1.10 -10.54 -17.38
CA ASP A 22 -2.39 -10.16 -17.96
C ASP A 22 -3.46 -9.95 -16.87
N ASP A 23 -3.13 -10.24 -15.61
CA ASP A 23 -4.05 -10.14 -14.49
C ASP A 23 -4.21 -8.69 -14.05
N HIS A 24 -5.31 -8.09 -14.51
CA HIS A 24 -5.67 -6.73 -14.16
C HIS A 24 -6.75 -6.69 -13.07
N PRO A 25 -6.53 -5.87 -12.02
CA PRO A 25 -5.39 -5.00 -11.80
C PRO A 25 -4.16 -5.70 -11.18
N ALA A 26 -2.99 -5.20 -11.56
CA ALA A 26 -1.69 -5.78 -11.23
C ALA A 26 -1.38 -5.75 -9.73
N ILE A 27 -0.88 -6.88 -9.22
CA ILE A 27 -0.24 -6.98 -7.91
C ILE A 27 1.26 -6.95 -8.16
N ILE A 28 1.98 -6.07 -7.47
CA ILE A 28 3.43 -5.94 -7.60
C ILE A 28 4.04 -6.32 -6.25
N THR A 29 4.85 -7.37 -6.25
CA THR A 29 5.61 -7.80 -5.06
C THR A 29 7.10 -7.58 -5.26
N GLY A 30 7.86 -7.67 -4.16
CA GLY A 30 9.31 -7.60 -4.21
C GLY A 30 9.90 -8.90 -4.72
N ARG A 31 11.11 -8.84 -5.30
CA ARG A 31 11.84 -10.05 -5.67
C ARG A 31 12.50 -10.69 -4.46
N LYS A 32 12.39 -12.01 -4.34
CA LYS A 32 12.94 -12.78 -3.23
C LYS A 32 14.21 -13.52 -3.66
N ALA A 33 15.28 -13.38 -2.88
CA ALA A 33 16.46 -14.23 -3.06
C ALA A 33 16.12 -15.69 -2.74
N THR A 34 16.62 -16.63 -3.53
CA THR A 34 16.50 -18.08 -3.28
C THR A 34 17.88 -18.70 -3.09
N ARG A 35 17.93 -19.96 -2.65
CA ARG A 35 19.19 -20.68 -2.43
C ARG A 35 20.12 -20.65 -3.65
N ASN A 36 19.55 -20.69 -4.86
CA ASN A 36 20.28 -20.74 -6.11
C ASN A 36 20.26 -19.41 -6.89
N HIS A 37 19.61 -18.37 -6.34
CA HIS A 37 19.48 -17.09 -7.01
C HIS A 37 19.63 -15.94 -6.03
N LYS A 38 20.78 -15.26 -6.10
CA LYS A 38 21.02 -14.00 -5.39
C LYS A 38 20.40 -12.86 -6.20
N LEU A 39 19.82 -11.89 -5.49
CA LEU A 39 19.32 -10.66 -6.10
C LEU A 39 20.48 -9.89 -6.74
N THR A 40 20.28 -9.51 -7.99
CA THR A 40 21.09 -8.52 -8.69
C THR A 40 20.92 -7.14 -8.04
N ASP A 41 21.82 -6.21 -8.31
CA ASP A 41 21.74 -4.87 -7.71
C ASP A 41 20.53 -4.07 -8.19
N GLY A 42 20.09 -4.29 -9.43
CA GLY A 42 18.85 -3.72 -9.95
C GLY A 42 17.61 -4.24 -9.21
N GLU A 43 17.56 -5.51 -8.86
CA GLU A 43 16.44 -6.09 -8.09
C GLU A 43 16.41 -5.59 -6.65
N LYS A 44 17.59 -5.40 -6.04
CA LYS A 44 17.68 -4.76 -4.72
C LYS A 44 17.18 -3.33 -4.76
N GLU A 45 17.49 -2.58 -5.82
CA GLU A 45 16.99 -1.22 -5.99
C GLU A 45 15.47 -1.19 -6.20
N ALA A 46 14.94 -2.06 -7.04
CA ALA A 46 13.49 -2.20 -7.22
C ALA A 46 12.79 -2.51 -5.89
N ASN A 47 13.34 -3.43 -5.09
CA ASN A 47 12.81 -3.74 -3.75
C ASN A 47 12.88 -2.53 -2.81
N ARG A 48 13.95 -1.73 -2.84
CA ARG A 48 14.06 -0.51 -2.02
C ARG A 48 12.99 0.52 -2.38
N LEU A 49 12.74 0.73 -3.68
CA LEU A 49 11.68 1.62 -4.15
C LEU A 49 10.30 1.10 -3.70
N LEU A 50 10.01 -0.17 -3.90
CA LEU A 50 8.77 -0.80 -3.44
C LEU A 50 8.57 -0.64 -1.93
N SER A 51 9.61 -0.92 -1.13
CA SER A 51 9.58 -0.77 0.33
C SER A 51 9.33 0.69 0.74
N ARG A 52 9.93 1.66 0.05
CA ARG A 52 9.73 3.09 0.33
C ARG A 52 8.28 3.52 0.10
N GLU A 53 7.67 3.09 -1.00
CA GLU A 53 6.27 3.39 -1.29
C GLU A 53 5.34 2.73 -0.26
N ARG A 54 5.61 1.48 0.11
CA ARG A 54 4.82 0.76 1.13
C ARG A 54 4.94 1.38 2.53
N ALA A 55 6.11 1.93 2.88
CA ALA A 55 6.35 2.54 4.18
C ALA A 55 5.38 3.69 4.51
N VAL A 56 4.94 4.46 3.51
CA VAL A 56 3.96 5.54 3.71
C VAL A 56 2.63 4.99 4.25
N GLY A 57 2.13 3.91 3.64
CA GLY A 57 0.93 3.23 4.09
C GLY A 57 1.09 2.60 5.47
N GLU A 58 2.21 1.91 5.70
CA GLU A 58 2.52 1.26 6.98
C GLU A 58 2.60 2.27 8.13
N HIS A 59 3.27 3.41 7.93
CA HIS A 59 3.32 4.49 8.90
C HIS A 59 1.94 5.11 9.16
N GLY A 60 1.12 5.30 8.12
CA GLY A 60 -0.27 5.73 8.27
C GLY A 60 -1.06 4.79 9.18
N PHE A 61 -0.99 3.48 8.93
CA PHE A 61 -1.65 2.47 9.78
C PHE A 61 -1.08 2.41 11.20
N ALA A 62 0.23 2.57 11.37
CA ALA A 62 0.86 2.66 12.68
C ALA A 62 0.29 3.82 13.48
N ASN A 63 0.19 5.02 12.89
CA ASN A 63 -0.40 6.20 13.54
C ASN A 63 -1.86 5.97 13.92
N LEU A 64 -2.66 5.38 13.02
CA LEU A 64 -4.06 5.05 13.30
C LEU A 64 -4.22 4.09 14.50
N LYS A 65 -3.30 3.12 14.63
CA LYS A 65 -3.26 2.18 15.77
C LYS A 65 -2.81 2.89 17.05
N THR A 66 -1.72 3.67 17.00
CA THR A 66 -1.17 4.42 18.14
C THR A 66 -2.22 5.35 18.75
N TRP A 67 -2.96 6.09 17.92
CA TRP A 67 -4.04 6.99 18.39
C TRP A 67 -5.37 6.27 18.66
N ARG A 68 -5.43 4.96 18.40
CA ARG A 68 -6.58 4.07 18.57
C ARG A 68 -7.80 4.46 17.72
N ILE A 69 -7.60 5.19 16.62
CA ILE A 69 -8.68 5.70 15.75
C ILE A 69 -9.61 4.57 15.30
N LEU A 70 -9.03 3.43 14.87
CA LEU A 70 -9.79 2.26 14.41
C LEU A 70 -10.76 1.69 15.45
N THR A 71 -10.50 1.92 16.74
CA THR A 71 -11.38 1.46 17.83
C THR A 71 -12.29 2.55 18.38
N LYS A 72 -12.03 3.82 18.06
CA LYS A 72 -12.78 4.99 18.54
C LYS A 72 -13.88 5.41 17.57
N VAL A 73 -13.64 5.26 16.27
CA VAL A 73 -14.60 5.63 15.22
C VAL A 73 -15.80 4.68 15.25
N ARG A 74 -17.00 5.22 15.42
CA ARG A 74 -18.28 4.48 15.49
C ARG A 74 -19.18 4.81 14.28
N MET A 75 -18.68 4.50 13.09
CA MET A 75 -19.42 4.63 11.83
C MET A 75 -19.06 3.45 10.94
N ASN A 76 -19.92 3.14 9.97
CA ASN A 76 -19.58 2.12 8.98
C ASN A 76 -18.37 2.56 8.13
N THR A 77 -17.68 1.59 7.54
CA THR A 77 -16.46 1.82 6.76
C THR A 77 -16.69 2.78 5.60
N ARG A 78 -17.86 2.74 4.96
CA ARG A 78 -18.20 3.62 3.84
C ARG A 78 -18.22 5.10 4.25
N HIS A 79 -18.85 5.42 5.38
CA HIS A 79 -18.87 6.80 5.89
C HIS A 79 -17.49 7.23 6.40
N ALA A 80 -16.75 6.35 7.07
CA ALA A 80 -15.38 6.64 7.50
C ALA A 80 -14.47 6.98 6.31
N THR A 81 -14.52 6.19 5.25
CA THR A 81 -13.76 6.46 4.02
C THR A 81 -14.20 7.76 3.35
N THR A 82 -15.50 8.05 3.33
CA THR A 82 -16.02 9.30 2.76
C THR A 82 -15.50 10.53 3.52
N LEU A 83 -15.56 10.49 4.86
CA LEU A 83 -15.04 11.55 5.71
C LEU A 83 -13.52 11.73 5.53
N LEU A 84 -12.77 10.63 5.50
CA LEU A 84 -11.32 10.69 5.27
C LEU A 84 -10.98 11.34 3.92
N ARG A 85 -11.70 11.01 2.84
CA ARG A 85 -11.51 11.63 1.53
C ARG A 85 -11.80 13.14 1.56
N ALA A 86 -12.87 13.55 2.23
CA ALA A 86 -13.21 14.96 2.37
C ALA A 86 -12.12 15.73 3.15
N LEU A 87 -11.65 15.17 4.28
CA LEU A 87 -10.57 15.75 5.06
C LEU A 87 -9.25 15.83 4.28
N LEU A 88 -8.94 14.82 3.46
CA LEU A 88 -7.75 14.82 2.61
C LEU A 88 -7.80 15.95 1.57
N VAL A 89 -8.93 16.15 0.89
CA VAL A 89 -9.12 17.25 -0.06
C VAL A 89 -8.96 18.60 0.63
N LEU A 90 -9.58 18.76 1.81
CA LEU A 90 -9.49 20.00 2.59
C LEU A 90 -8.04 20.29 3.01
N ALA A 91 -7.35 19.32 3.62
CA ALA A 91 -5.96 19.48 4.05
C ALA A 91 -5.01 19.80 2.89
N ASN A 92 -5.17 19.13 1.74
CA ASN A 92 -4.38 19.43 0.55
C ASN A 92 -4.66 20.84 0.02
N THR A 93 -5.92 21.28 0.05
CA THR A 93 -6.26 22.64 -0.38
C THR A 93 -5.63 23.70 0.51
N GLU A 94 -5.57 23.46 1.82
CA GLU A 94 -4.91 24.38 2.76
C GLU A 94 -3.39 24.41 2.58
N ILE A 95 -2.74 23.28 2.30
CA ILE A 95 -1.29 23.24 2.06
C ILE A 95 -0.91 23.99 0.77
N GLN A 96 -1.81 24.03 -0.22
CA GLN A 96 -1.58 24.70 -1.51
C GLN A 96 -1.97 26.19 -1.50
N ARG A 97 -2.48 26.72 -0.39
CA ARG A 97 -2.82 28.13 -0.20
C ARG A 97 -1.64 28.94 0.32
#